data_AF-A0A0A9ZA20-F1
#
_entry.id   AF-A0A0A9ZA20-F1
#
_cell.length_a   1.000
_cell.length_b   1.000
_cell.length_c   1.000
_cell.angle_alpha   90.00
_cell.angle_beta   90.00
_cell.angle_gamma   90.00
#
_symmetry.space_group_name_H-M   'P 1'
#
loop_
_entity.id
_entity.type
_entity.pdbx_description
1 polymer ?
#
loop_
_entity_poly.entity_id
_entity_poly.type
_entity_poly.pdbx_seq_one_letter_code
_entity_poly.pdbx_strand_id
1 'polypeptide(L)'
;HVLDYALDFTTSLTKYSTFSLFWLNNFSHDDVNTASAFDSTMSSFLRILAKSAVMNNTMIFFLSDHGQRFGKIRETFVGYLEDRLPFFYVWVPESFKKAHPAKVENLARNSNRLTSHYDVYLTMMDILKKDVSAPSCPKCTSLLSLVPWNRSCTDAGILDHWCACAEYTKMQTDNPLSRRIAGLVLQKINNS
;
A
#
# COMPACT_ATOMS: atom_id res chain seq x y z
N HIS A 1 21.21 7.96 5.09
CA HIS A 1 21.34 8.52 3.74
C HIS A 1 19.99 8.88 3.11
N VAL A 2 19.12 7.94 2.73
CA VAL A 2 17.83 8.30 2.06
C VAL A 2 16.91 9.16 2.94
N LEU A 3 16.80 8.83 4.24
CA LEU A 3 15.99 9.61 5.18
C LEU A 3 16.56 11.02 5.40
N ASP A 4 17.88 11.20 5.31
CA ASP A 4 18.53 12.51 5.42
C ASP A 4 18.17 13.36 4.19
N TYR A 5 18.24 12.79 2.99
CA TYR A 5 17.77 13.47 1.77
C TYR A 5 16.29 13.82 1.83
N ALA A 6 15.46 12.96 2.41
CA ALA A 6 14.04 13.25 2.60
C ALA A 6 13.84 14.46 3.53
N LEU A 7 14.61 14.55 4.60
CA LEU A 7 14.57 15.69 5.52
C LEU A 7 15.08 16.97 4.85
N ASP A 8 16.21 16.91 4.15
CA ASP A 8 16.79 18.07 3.45
C ASP A 8 15.85 18.59 2.37
N PHE A 9 15.26 17.69 1.57
CA PHE A 9 14.29 18.05 0.53
C PHE A 9 13.07 18.75 1.12
N THR A 10 12.45 18.15 2.15
CA THR A 10 11.22 18.66 2.76
C THR A 10 11.44 20.00 3.47
N THR A 11 12.61 20.22 4.06
CA THR A 11 12.91 21.46 4.80
C THR A 11 13.44 22.58 3.90
N SER A 12 14.08 22.27 2.77
CA SER A 12 14.67 23.27 1.87
C SER A 12 13.67 23.85 0.87
N LEU A 13 12.68 23.07 0.43
CA LEU A 13 11.76 23.47 -0.66
C LEU A 13 10.39 23.96 -0.18
N THR A 14 10.31 24.49 1.05
CA THR A 14 9.06 24.90 1.71
C THR A 14 8.26 25.99 0.98
N LYS A 15 8.88 26.71 0.05
CA LYS A 15 8.24 27.76 -0.77
C LYS A 15 7.60 27.25 -2.07
N TYR A 16 7.81 25.98 -2.42
CA TYR A 16 7.34 25.40 -3.68
C TYR A 16 6.35 24.27 -3.43
N SER A 17 5.42 24.08 -4.37
CA SER A 17 4.63 22.85 -4.44
C SER A 17 5.52 21.73 -4.97
N THR A 18 5.74 20.70 -4.15
CA THR A 18 6.63 19.59 -4.48
C THR A 18 5.91 18.25 -4.41
N PHE A 19 6.44 17.28 -5.15
CA PHE A 19 6.13 15.87 -5.01
C PHE A 19 7.46 15.13 -4.88
N SER A 20 7.56 14.21 -3.92
CA SER A 20 8.74 13.39 -3.73
C SER A 20 8.36 11.96 -3.35
N LEU A 21 9.16 11.01 -3.82
CA LEU A 21 9.07 9.60 -3.51
C LEU A 21 10.43 9.15 -2.97
N PHE A 22 10.44 8.65 -1.73
CA PHE A 22 11.62 8.08 -1.09
C PHE A 22 11.37 6.59 -0.88
N TRP A 23 12.21 5.76 -1.49
CA TRP A 23 12.09 4.31 -1.44
C TRP A 23 13.23 3.69 -0.63
N LEU A 24 12.89 2.77 0.27
CA LEU A 24 13.85 2.03 1.09
C LEU A 24 13.66 0.54 0.81
N ASN A 25 14.74 -0.21 0.60
CA ASN A 25 14.68 -1.62 0.19
C ASN A 25 15.44 -2.58 1.12
N ASN A 26 16.50 -2.14 1.80
CA ASN A 26 17.49 -3.09 2.34
C ASN A 26 17.17 -3.70 3.72
N PHE A 27 16.27 -3.13 4.50
CA PHE A 27 16.15 -3.50 5.92
C PHE A 27 15.08 -4.55 6.23
N SER A 28 14.14 -4.81 5.33
CA SER A 28 13.00 -5.70 5.56
C SER A 28 12.67 -6.64 4.41
N HIS A 29 13.46 -6.63 3.32
CA HIS A 29 13.05 -7.30 2.08
C HIS A 29 13.12 -8.83 2.17
N ASP A 30 14.21 -9.40 2.70
CA ASP A 30 14.43 -10.85 2.63
C ASP A 30 14.05 -11.60 3.91
N ASP A 31 14.10 -10.91 5.06
CA ASP A 31 13.86 -11.52 6.37
C ASP A 31 12.93 -10.63 7.21
N VAL A 32 11.83 -11.22 7.68
CA VAL A 32 10.86 -10.56 8.55
C VAL A 32 11.50 -10.09 9.87
N ASN A 33 12.56 -10.77 10.32
CA ASN A 33 13.22 -10.48 11.59
C ASN A 33 14.14 -9.25 11.55
N THR A 34 14.48 -8.74 10.36
CA THR A 34 15.39 -7.59 10.24
C THR A 34 14.67 -6.25 10.25
N ALA A 35 13.34 -6.24 10.04
CA ALA A 35 12.56 -5.00 10.00
C ALA A 35 12.71 -4.15 11.27
N SER A 36 12.69 -4.81 12.44
CA SER A 36 12.79 -4.14 13.75
C SER A 36 14.11 -3.43 13.99
N ALA A 37 15.19 -3.83 13.28
CA ALA A 37 16.49 -3.17 13.37
C ALA A 37 16.42 -1.71 12.89
N PHE A 38 15.42 -1.35 12.08
CA PHE A 38 15.23 -0.01 11.54
C PHE A 38 14.19 0.84 12.29
N ASP A 39 13.49 0.27 13.28
CA ASP A 39 12.39 0.93 13.99
C ASP A 39 12.84 2.23 14.69
N SER A 40 13.99 2.19 15.36
CA SER A 40 14.52 3.36 16.08
C SER A 40 14.91 4.49 15.12
N THR A 41 15.49 4.16 13.97
CA THR A 41 15.86 5.10 12.90
C THR A 41 14.61 5.72 12.28
N MET A 42 13.61 4.90 11.91
CA MET A 42 12.36 5.39 11.34
C MET A 42 11.56 6.24 12.34
N SER A 43 11.46 5.81 13.59
CA SER A 43 10.81 6.57 14.68
C SER A 43 11.47 7.93 14.88
N SER A 44 12.80 7.99 14.87
CA SER A 44 13.56 9.24 14.99
C SER A 44 13.27 10.18 13.81
N PHE A 45 13.32 9.66 12.58
CA PHE A 45 12.99 10.42 11.37
C PHE A 45 11.57 11.00 11.41
N LEU A 46 10.56 10.18 11.73
CA LEU A 46 9.16 10.62 11.82
C LEU A 46 8.95 11.66 12.93
N ARG A 47 9.66 11.54 14.06
CA ARG A 47 9.60 12.55 15.13
C ARG A 47 10.22 13.88 14.73
N ILE A 48 11.32 13.86 13.96
CA ILE A 48 11.93 15.08 13.42
C ILE A 48 10.96 15.75 12.45
N LEU A 49 10.38 14.98 11.51
CA LEU A 49 9.36 15.50 10.60
C LEU A 49 8.17 16.08 11.36
N ALA A 50 7.60 15.34 12.32
CA ALA A 50 6.43 15.78 13.09
C ALA A 50 6.63 17.11 13.84
N LYS A 51 7.87 17.43 14.24
CA LYS A 51 8.22 18.71 14.89
C LYS A 51 8.50 19.84 13.90
N SER A 52 8.67 19.53 12.62
CA SER A 52 8.94 20.51 11.57
C SER A 52 7.66 21.20 11.09
N ALA A 53 7.74 22.50 10.82
CA ALA A 53 6.63 23.28 10.28
C ALA A 53 6.15 22.78 8.91
N VAL A 54 6.98 22.00 8.19
CA VAL A 54 6.62 21.40 6.89
C VAL A 54 5.36 20.52 6.98
N MET A 55 5.10 19.91 8.15
CA MET A 55 3.95 19.04 8.37
C MET A 55 2.61 19.77 8.39
N ASN A 56 2.61 21.10 8.50
CA ASN A 56 1.38 21.90 8.47
C ASN A 56 0.73 21.96 7.09
N ASN A 57 1.46 21.64 6.01
CA ASN A 57 0.96 21.70 4.64
C ASN A 57 1.44 20.53 3.77
N THR A 58 1.89 19.43 4.39
CA THR A 58 2.38 18.24 3.67
C THR A 58 1.52 17.04 4.01
N MET A 59 0.99 16.39 2.97
CA MET A 59 0.37 15.07 3.10
C MET A 59 1.45 14.01 2.86
N ILE A 60 1.56 13.03 3.74
CA ILE A 60 2.53 11.93 3.63
C ILE A 60 1.77 10.63 3.43
N PHE A 61 2.18 9.88 2.41
CA PHE A 61 1.78 8.50 2.21
C PHE A 61 2.97 7.62 2.59
N PHE A 62 2.82 6.81 3.64
CA PHE A 62 3.83 5.88 4.10
C PHE A 62 3.33 4.45 3.83
N LEU A 63 3.97 3.77 2.89
CA LEU A 63 3.45 2.56 2.29
C LEU A 63 4.56 1.53 2.02
N SER A 64 4.13 0.29 1.83
CA SER A 64 4.91 -0.76 1.16
C SER A 64 4.30 -1.09 -0.20
N ASP A 65 5.09 -1.63 -1.12
CA ASP A 65 4.59 -2.26 -2.35
C ASP A 65 4.03 -3.66 -2.08
N HIS A 66 4.50 -4.31 -1.02
CA HIS A 66 4.04 -5.62 -0.56
C HIS A 66 4.33 -5.86 0.93
N GLY A 67 3.63 -6.81 1.57
CA GLY A 67 4.11 -7.37 2.85
C GLY A 67 5.15 -8.46 2.62
N GLN A 68 5.38 -9.35 3.59
CA GLN A 68 6.53 -10.26 3.48
C GLN A 68 6.36 -11.34 2.40
N ARG A 69 7.27 -11.32 1.42
CA ARG A 69 7.23 -12.18 0.22
C ARG A 69 8.23 -13.33 0.20
N PHE A 70 8.99 -13.49 1.27
CA PHE A 70 10.05 -14.48 1.37
C PHE A 70 10.02 -15.27 2.68
N GLY A 71 10.59 -16.48 2.62
CA GLY A 71 10.72 -17.38 3.76
C GLY A 71 9.44 -18.15 4.11
N LYS A 72 9.56 -18.98 5.15
CA LYS A 72 8.51 -19.91 5.60
C LYS A 72 7.24 -19.21 6.10
N ILE A 73 7.31 -17.93 6.43
CA ILE A 73 6.15 -17.18 6.92
C ILE A 73 5.01 -17.15 5.89
N ARG A 74 5.32 -17.19 4.59
CA ARG A 74 4.31 -17.25 3.52
C ARG A 74 3.43 -18.49 3.54
N GLU A 75 3.90 -19.58 4.16
CA GLU A 75 3.13 -20.81 4.30
C GLU A 75 2.05 -20.71 5.39
N THR A 76 2.11 -19.65 6.21
CA THR A 76 1.12 -19.35 7.24
C THR A 76 -0.02 -18.50 6.68
N PHE A 77 -1.18 -18.56 7.35
CA PHE A 77 -2.32 -17.69 7.02
C PHE A 77 -1.96 -16.19 7.10
N VAL A 78 -1.15 -15.80 8.09
CA VAL A 78 -0.70 -14.41 8.24
C VAL A 78 0.18 -14.00 7.06
N GLY A 79 1.15 -14.83 6.65
CA GLY A 79 1.98 -14.54 5.49
C GLY A 79 1.20 -14.48 4.17
N TYR A 80 0.14 -15.28 4.03
CA TYR A 80 -0.79 -15.18 2.90
C TYR A 80 -1.46 -13.80 2.81
N LEU A 81 -1.88 -13.25 3.96
CA LEU A 81 -2.48 -11.92 4.06
C LEU A 81 -1.45 -10.81 3.84
N GLU A 82 -0.28 -10.89 4.49
CA GLU A 82 0.81 -9.92 4.37
C GLU A 82 1.25 -9.74 2.90
N ASP A 83 1.37 -10.83 2.12
CA ASP A 83 1.73 -10.75 0.69
C ASP A 83 0.71 -9.94 -0.14
N ARG A 84 -0.55 -9.88 0.31
CA ARG A 84 -1.69 -9.25 -0.40
C ARG A 84 -2.12 -7.91 0.15
N LEU A 85 -1.80 -7.64 1.41
CA LEU A 85 -2.24 -6.46 2.15
C LEU A 85 -1.00 -5.68 2.62
N PRO A 86 -0.34 -4.92 1.72
CA PRO A 86 0.74 -4.05 2.15
C PRO A 86 0.24 -3.02 3.14
N PHE A 87 1.08 -2.64 4.10
CA PHE A 87 0.76 -1.54 5.00
C PHE A 87 0.64 -0.24 4.22
N PHE A 88 -0.29 0.62 4.64
CA PHE A 88 -0.50 1.93 4.03
C PHE A 88 -1.04 2.91 5.07
N TYR A 89 -0.26 3.95 5.35
CA TYR A 89 -0.61 5.02 6.29
C TYR A 89 -0.63 6.37 5.59
N VAL A 90 -1.58 7.22 5.98
CA VAL A 90 -1.68 8.59 5.47
C VAL A 90 -1.61 9.57 6.62
N TRP A 91 -0.62 10.46 6.58
CA TRP A 91 -0.60 11.66 7.42
C TRP A 91 -1.27 12.81 6.67
N VAL A 92 -2.32 13.37 7.25
CA VAL A 92 -3.03 14.53 6.70
C VAL A 92 -2.61 15.79 7.46
N PRO A 93 -2.19 16.87 6.77
CA PRO A 93 -1.77 18.11 7.42
C PRO A 93 -2.95 18.82 8.09
N GLU A 94 -2.68 19.52 9.20
CA GLU A 94 -3.72 20.20 9.99
C GLU A 94 -4.53 21.24 9.21
N SER A 95 -3.88 21.95 8.27
CA SER A 95 -4.56 22.89 7.38
C SER A 95 -5.64 22.18 6.54
N PHE A 96 -5.34 21.00 6.00
CA PHE A 96 -6.27 20.20 5.21
C PHE A 96 -7.39 19.63 6.08
N LYS A 97 -7.07 19.14 7.30
CA LYS A 97 -8.08 18.65 8.26
C LYS A 97 -9.13 19.73 8.58
N LYS A 98 -8.68 20.96 8.84
CA LYS A 98 -9.56 22.10 9.14
C LYS A 98 -10.38 22.53 7.92
N ALA A 99 -9.77 22.55 6.74
CA ALA A 99 -10.44 22.98 5.52
C ALA A 99 -11.43 21.94 4.96
N HIS A 100 -11.19 20.65 5.20
CA HIS A 100 -11.94 19.55 4.58
C HIS A 100 -12.32 18.44 5.59
N PRO A 101 -13.03 18.76 6.67
CA PRO A 101 -13.35 17.79 7.73
C PRO A 101 -14.08 16.55 7.20
N ALA A 102 -15.03 16.72 6.28
CA ALA A 102 -15.77 15.60 5.67
C ALA A 102 -14.86 14.66 4.84
N LYS A 103 -13.86 15.20 4.13
CA LYS A 103 -12.89 14.37 3.39
C LYS A 103 -12.01 13.56 4.34
N VAL A 104 -11.62 14.17 5.47
CA VAL A 104 -10.84 13.48 6.52
C VAL A 104 -11.66 12.40 7.21
N GLU A 105 -12.94 12.66 7.47
CA GLU A 105 -13.87 11.65 7.99
C GLU A 105 -14.02 10.47 7.03
N ASN A 106 -14.18 10.73 5.73
CA ASN A 106 -14.21 9.67 4.72
C ASN A 106 -12.92 8.84 4.73
N LEU A 107 -11.75 9.49 4.74
CA LEU A 107 -10.46 8.81 4.79
C LEU A 107 -10.35 7.92 6.04
N ALA A 108 -10.78 8.41 7.21
CA ALA A 108 -10.82 7.64 8.44
C ALA A 108 -11.78 6.43 8.32
N ARG A 109 -12.98 6.61 7.75
CA ARG A 109 -13.91 5.50 7.51
C ARG A 109 -13.36 4.47 6.52
N ASN A 110 -12.64 4.92 5.50
CA ASN A 110 -12.03 4.07 4.48
C ASN A 110 -10.88 3.21 5.00
N SER A 111 -10.29 3.55 6.16
CA SER A 111 -9.27 2.69 6.81
C SER A 111 -9.78 1.28 7.14
N ASN A 112 -11.10 1.09 7.23
CA ASN A 112 -11.75 -0.20 7.47
C ASN A 112 -12.47 -0.74 6.20
N ARG A 113 -12.05 -0.30 5.01
CA ARG A 113 -12.64 -0.72 3.73
C ARG A 113 -11.57 -1.27 2.82
N LEU A 114 -11.96 -2.21 1.95
CA LEU A 114 -11.09 -2.69 0.90
C LEU A 114 -10.70 -1.50 0.02
N THR A 115 -9.41 -1.21 -0.13
CA THR A 115 -8.85 -0.14 -0.97
C THR A 115 -7.82 -0.74 -1.93
N SER A 116 -7.43 -0.01 -2.98
CA SER A 116 -6.36 -0.44 -3.88
C SER A 116 -5.49 0.74 -4.31
N HIS A 117 -4.37 0.45 -4.97
CA HIS A 117 -3.45 1.47 -5.50
C HIS A 117 -4.13 2.41 -6.51
N TYR A 118 -5.22 1.98 -7.16
CA TYR A 118 -6.02 2.87 -8.01
C TYR A 118 -6.73 3.95 -7.20
N ASP A 119 -7.27 3.61 -6.03
CA ASP A 119 -7.89 4.61 -5.14
C ASP A 119 -6.83 5.62 -4.65
N VAL A 120 -5.61 5.15 -4.35
CA VAL A 120 -4.48 6.01 -3.98
C VAL A 120 -4.10 6.96 -5.12
N TYR A 121 -3.99 6.45 -6.35
CA TYR A 121 -3.74 7.29 -7.53
C TYR A 121 -4.81 8.37 -7.70
N LEU A 122 -6.10 8.00 -7.63
CA LEU A 122 -7.21 8.96 -7.71
C LEU A 122 -7.20 9.96 -6.56
N THR A 123 -6.75 9.55 -5.37
CA THR A 123 -6.56 10.44 -4.22
C THR A 123 -5.51 11.51 -4.50
N MET A 124 -4.35 11.11 -5.05
CA MET A 124 -3.30 12.07 -5.42
C MET A 124 -3.81 13.08 -6.46
N MET A 125 -4.64 12.64 -7.39
CA MET A 125 -5.19 13.49 -8.45
C MET A 125 -6.27 14.44 -7.91
N ASP A 126 -7.12 13.98 -6.98
CA ASP A 126 -8.06 14.82 -6.23
C ASP A 126 -7.33 15.91 -5.41
N ILE A 127 -6.22 15.57 -4.74
CA ILE A 127 -5.38 16.56 -4.03
C ILE A 127 -4.84 17.63 -4.98
N LEU A 128 -4.42 17.23 -6.19
CA LEU A 128 -3.96 18.14 -7.23
C LEU A 128 -5.10 18.88 -7.94
N LYS A 129 -6.37 18.62 -7.57
CA LYS A 129 -7.58 19.15 -8.23
C LYS A 129 -7.60 18.86 -9.73
N LYS A 130 -7.12 17.68 -10.12
CA LYS A 130 -7.15 17.20 -11.51
C LYS A 130 -8.28 16.21 -11.67
N ASP A 131 -9.10 16.43 -12.69
CA ASP A 131 -10.11 15.46 -13.09
C ASP A 131 -9.46 14.40 -13.97
N VAL A 132 -9.32 13.20 -13.42
CA VAL A 132 -8.77 12.03 -14.13
C VAL A 132 -9.61 10.81 -13.80
N SER A 133 -9.60 9.83 -14.70
CA SER A 133 -10.18 8.51 -14.47
C SER A 133 -9.07 7.47 -14.32
N ALA A 134 -9.42 6.33 -13.73
CA ALA A 134 -8.60 5.11 -13.74
C ALA A 134 -9.28 4.09 -14.67
N PRO A 135 -8.94 4.02 -15.97
CA PRO A 135 -9.63 3.13 -16.91
C PRO A 135 -9.57 1.66 -16.49
N SER A 136 -8.48 1.25 -15.85
CA SER A 136 -8.29 -0.10 -15.32
C SER A 136 -9.08 -0.39 -14.04
N CYS A 137 -9.68 0.63 -13.42
CA CYS A 137 -10.62 0.47 -12.31
C CYS A 137 -11.72 1.55 -12.34
N PRO A 138 -12.75 1.40 -13.19
CA PRO A 138 -13.80 2.41 -13.36
C PRO A 138 -14.64 2.67 -12.10
N LYS A 139 -14.64 1.74 -11.14
CA LYS A 139 -15.37 1.84 -9.87
C LYS A 139 -14.50 2.34 -8.72
N CYS A 140 -13.19 2.50 -8.93
CA CYS A 140 -12.30 3.07 -7.93
C CYS A 140 -12.58 4.56 -7.75
N THR A 141 -12.27 5.08 -6.57
CA THR A 141 -12.51 6.49 -6.22
C THR A 141 -11.41 7.03 -5.32
N SER A 142 -11.31 8.35 -5.22
CA SER A 142 -10.44 9.00 -4.24
C SER A 142 -10.77 8.53 -2.82
N LEU A 143 -9.76 8.23 -2.02
CA LEU A 143 -9.88 7.88 -0.60
C LEU A 143 -10.39 9.06 0.26
N LEU A 144 -10.45 10.26 -0.30
CA LEU A 144 -11.09 11.44 0.31
C LEU A 144 -12.61 11.45 0.10
N SER A 145 -13.10 10.58 -0.78
CA SER A 145 -14.52 10.25 -0.94
C SER A 145 -14.83 8.93 -0.23
N LEU A 146 -16.12 8.70 0.07
CA LEU A 146 -16.52 7.50 0.78
C LEU A 146 -16.46 6.26 -0.14
N VAL A 147 -15.51 5.35 0.09
CA VAL A 147 -15.34 4.11 -0.69
C VAL A 147 -16.46 3.13 -0.32
N PRO A 148 -17.22 2.49 -1.22
CA PRO A 148 -18.30 1.57 -0.82
C PRO A 148 -17.83 0.44 0.12
N TRP A 149 -18.62 0.18 1.17
CA TRP A 149 -18.25 -0.83 2.20
C TRP A 149 -18.37 -2.28 1.71
N ASN A 150 -19.23 -2.52 0.72
CA ASN A 150 -19.59 -3.83 0.19
C ASN A 150 -18.97 -4.10 -1.19
N ARG A 151 -17.79 -3.57 -1.47
CA ARG A 151 -17.14 -3.73 -2.78
C ARG A 151 -16.30 -5.01 -2.86
N SER A 152 -16.30 -5.65 -4.02
CA SER A 152 -15.49 -6.83 -4.32
C SER A 152 -14.06 -6.47 -4.74
N CYS A 153 -13.16 -7.47 -4.82
CA CYS A 153 -11.83 -7.28 -5.42
C CYS A 153 -11.90 -6.77 -6.86
N THR A 154 -12.84 -7.26 -7.67
CA THR A 154 -13.06 -6.77 -9.03
C THR A 154 -13.48 -5.31 -9.06
N ASP A 155 -14.35 -4.88 -8.14
CA ASP A 155 -14.74 -3.46 -8.02
C ASP A 155 -13.55 -2.57 -7.61
N ALA A 156 -12.60 -3.13 -6.87
CA ALA A 156 -11.36 -2.48 -6.45
C ALA A 156 -10.23 -2.57 -7.50
N GLY A 157 -10.45 -3.22 -8.65
CA GLY A 157 -9.41 -3.47 -9.65
C GLY A 157 -8.32 -4.45 -9.21
N ILE A 158 -8.60 -5.26 -8.18
CA ILE A 158 -7.68 -6.27 -7.64
C ILE A 158 -7.94 -7.59 -8.38
N LEU A 159 -6.90 -8.15 -9.00
CA LEU A 159 -6.95 -9.43 -9.69
C LEU A 159 -7.10 -10.60 -8.70
N ASP A 160 -7.75 -11.68 -9.12
CA ASP A 160 -8.09 -12.83 -8.26
C ASP A 160 -6.90 -13.38 -7.46
N HIS A 161 -5.71 -13.47 -8.06
CA HIS A 161 -4.51 -13.98 -7.38
C HIS A 161 -4.02 -13.10 -6.22
N TRP A 162 -4.30 -11.79 -6.28
CA TRP A 162 -4.00 -10.81 -5.23
C TRP A 162 -5.16 -10.57 -4.28
N CYS A 163 -6.35 -11.09 -4.56
CA CYS A 163 -7.52 -10.87 -3.73
C CYS A 163 -7.36 -11.57 -2.38
N ALA A 164 -7.33 -10.79 -1.29
CA ALA A 164 -7.26 -11.30 0.08
C ALA A 164 -8.62 -11.80 0.63
N CYS A 165 -9.71 -11.59 -0.12
CA CYS A 165 -11.05 -12.05 0.28
C CYS A 165 -11.24 -13.56 0.11
N ALA A 166 -10.35 -14.23 -0.62
CA ALA A 166 -10.40 -15.68 -0.80
C ALA A 166 -9.81 -16.40 0.41
N GLU A 167 -10.35 -17.58 0.76
CA GLU A 167 -9.81 -18.40 1.83
C GLU A 167 -8.48 -19.04 1.42
N TYR A 168 -7.52 -19.01 2.34
CA TYR A 168 -6.27 -19.76 2.19
C TYR A 168 -6.52 -21.24 2.49
N THR A 169 -6.47 -22.08 1.45
CA THR A 169 -6.61 -23.54 1.60
C THR A 169 -5.34 -24.25 1.18
N LYS A 170 -4.73 -25.01 2.10
CA LYS A 170 -3.62 -25.91 1.77
C LYS A 170 -4.15 -27.14 1.04
N MET A 171 -3.80 -27.30 -0.22
CA MET A 171 -4.15 -28.50 -1.00
C MET A 171 -3.13 -29.62 -0.76
N GLN A 172 -3.63 -30.85 -0.57
CA GLN A 172 -2.79 -32.04 -0.54
C GLN A 172 -2.15 -32.29 -1.92
N THR A 173 -0.94 -32.84 -1.93
CA THR A 173 -0.19 -33.11 -3.18
C THR A 173 -0.80 -34.26 -3.99
N ASP A 174 -1.50 -35.17 -3.33
CA ASP A 174 -2.21 -36.27 -3.96
C ASP A 174 -3.60 -35.88 -4.52
N ASN A 175 -4.06 -34.66 -4.24
CA ASN A 175 -5.33 -34.16 -4.73
C ASN A 175 -5.40 -34.25 -6.28
N PRO A 176 -6.50 -34.75 -6.87
CA PRO A 176 -6.62 -34.89 -8.31
C PRO A 176 -6.35 -33.60 -9.10
N LEU A 177 -6.75 -32.44 -8.55
CA LEU A 177 -6.50 -31.14 -9.16
C LEU A 177 -5.00 -30.77 -9.12
N SER A 178 -4.32 -31.02 -8.00
CA SER A 178 -2.87 -30.84 -7.87
C SER A 178 -2.11 -31.67 -8.91
N ARG A 179 -2.45 -32.96 -9.06
CA ARG A 179 -1.84 -33.85 -10.06
C ARG A 179 -2.11 -33.39 -11.49
N ARG A 180 -3.33 -32.93 -11.78
CA ARG A 180 -3.70 -32.42 -13.11
C ARG A 180 -2.91 -31.17 -13.48
N ILE A 181 -2.79 -30.21 -12.56
CA ILE A 181 -2.01 -28.99 -12.77
C ILE A 181 -0.53 -29.35 -12.99
N ALA A 182 0.04 -30.23 -12.17
CA ALA A 182 1.41 -30.70 -12.34
C ALA A 182 1.64 -31.33 -13.72
N GLY A 183 0.71 -32.16 -14.19
CA GLY A 183 0.76 -32.74 -15.53
C GLY A 183 0.75 -31.69 -16.65
N LEU A 184 -0.11 -30.68 -16.56
CA LEU A 184 -0.15 -29.57 -17.54
C LEU A 184 1.15 -28.76 -17.57
N VAL A 185 1.74 -28.48 -16.40
CA VAL A 185 3.02 -27.77 -16.28
C VAL A 185 4.14 -28.60 -16.92
N LEU A 186 4.23 -29.88 -16.59
CA LEU A 186 5.22 -30.79 -17.17
C LEU A 186 5.07 -30.91 -18.69
N GLN A 187 3.84 -31.01 -19.18
CA GLN A 187 3.57 -31.05 -20.62
C GLN A 187 4.04 -29.76 -21.31
N LYS A 188 3.81 -28.60 -20.69
CA LYS A 188 4.28 -27.32 -21.25
C LYS A 188 5.79 -27.24 -21.27
N ILE A 189 6.48 -27.65 -20.21
CA ILE A 189 7.95 -27.66 -20.13
C ILE A 189 8.56 -28.59 -21.18
N ASN A 190 8.02 -29.81 -21.33
CA ASN A 190 8.54 -30.79 -22.26
C ASN A 190 8.26 -30.46 -23.74
N ASN A 191 7.31 -29.57 -24.01
CA ASN A 191 6.93 -29.13 -25.36
C ASN A 191 7.33 -27.67 -25.66
N SER A 192 8.21 -27.08 -24.85
CA SER A 192 8.82 -25.76 -25.08
C SER A 192 10.31 -25.94 -25.41
#